data_AF-A0A920LRS4-F1
#
_entry.id   AF-A0A920LRS4-F1
#
_cell.length_a   1.000
_cell.length_b   1.000
_cell.length_c   1.000
_cell.angle_alpha   90.00
_cell.angle_beta   90.00
_cell.angle_gamma   90.00
#
_symmetry.space_group_name_H-M   'P 1'
#
loop_
_entity.id
_entity.type
_entity.pdbx_description
1 polymer ?
#
loop_
_entity_poly.entity_id
_entity_poly.type
_entity_poly.pdbx_seq_one_letter_code
_entity_poly.pdbx_strand_id
1 'polypeptide(L)'
;MSDGFILSVMGESEIETFEVQLKNKRMSSQVHDTIEDQLNWLGSILDVGADTNLTQAQKENIAYIAESFVLDNLKSDFKSYVLLLVLREKWPVGQKSKFKIRADKVGANHTYITHICEPQLIGPSPDEKDLKKAEDSSLASQLSFLKKNKKRFANSSAIHEFIRQHR
;
A
#
# COMPACT_ATOMS: atom_id res chain seq x y z
N MET A 1 9.89 22.40 11.11
CA MET A 1 9.30 21.05 11.12
C MET A 1 8.87 20.78 9.71
N SER A 2 9.28 19.66 9.13
CA SER A 2 8.89 19.28 7.77
C SER A 2 7.37 19.23 7.69
N ASP A 3 6.74 20.06 6.85
CA ASP A 3 5.28 20.12 6.68
C ASP A 3 4.72 18.90 5.89
N GLY A 4 5.46 17.79 5.88
CA GLY A 4 5.22 16.65 5.01
C GLY A 4 6.05 15.41 5.37
N PHE A 5 5.72 14.29 4.75
CA PHE A 5 6.39 13.01 4.90
C PHE A 5 6.46 12.28 3.56
N ILE A 6 7.32 11.27 3.46
CA ILE A 6 7.43 10.41 2.28
C ILE A 6 6.51 9.20 2.50
N LEU A 7 5.62 8.94 1.55
CA LEU A 7 4.77 7.77 1.53
C LEU A 7 5.19 6.85 0.39
N SER A 8 5.57 5.62 0.73
CA SER A 8 5.75 4.54 -0.22
C SER A 8 4.56 3.59 -0.14
N VAL A 9 4.03 3.19 -1.28
CA VAL A 9 2.92 2.24 -1.39
C VAL A 9 3.42 1.01 -2.13
N MET A 10 3.50 -0.09 -1.42
CA MET A 10 4.02 -1.37 -1.92
C MET A 10 2.85 -2.30 -2.24
N GLY A 11 2.70 -2.62 -3.53
CA GLY A 11 1.83 -3.69 -4.02
C GLY A 11 2.57 -5.02 -4.08
N GLU A 12 2.05 -5.94 -4.88
CA GLU A 12 2.69 -7.25 -5.08
C GLU A 12 3.95 -7.17 -5.96
N SER A 13 3.97 -6.25 -6.92
CA SER A 13 5.00 -6.19 -7.96
C SER A 13 5.66 -4.82 -8.06
N GLU A 14 4.96 -3.75 -7.71
CA GLU A 14 5.46 -2.37 -7.81
C GLU A 14 5.43 -1.65 -6.46
N ILE A 15 6.32 -0.67 -6.35
CA ILE A 15 6.32 0.30 -5.24
C ILE A 15 6.32 1.73 -5.81
N GLU A 16 5.31 2.50 -5.44
CA GLU A 16 5.20 3.90 -5.82
C GLU A 16 5.49 4.78 -4.61
N THR A 17 6.42 5.73 -4.76
CA THR A 17 6.85 6.62 -3.68
C THR A 17 6.54 8.06 -4.03
N PHE A 18 5.98 8.80 -3.08
CA PHE A 18 5.58 10.18 -3.28
C PHE A 18 5.73 11.01 -2.00
N GLU A 19 5.98 12.30 -2.19
CA GLU A 19 6.01 13.28 -1.10
C GLU A 19 4.60 13.73 -0.76
N VAL A 20 4.23 13.62 0.51
CA VAL A 20 2.94 14.07 1.04
C VAL A 20 3.15 15.39 1.78
N GLN A 21 2.36 16.40 1.45
CA GLN A 21 2.35 17.68 2.16
C GLN A 21 1.08 17.78 3.01
N LEU A 22 1.21 17.84 4.34
CA LEU A 22 0.08 17.81 5.27
C LEU A 22 -0.88 19.00 5.11
N LYS A 23 -0.39 20.12 4.56
CA LYS A 23 -1.17 21.34 4.33
C LYS A 23 -1.90 21.35 2.99
N ASN A 24 -1.51 20.51 2.05
CA ASN A 24 -2.04 20.48 0.68
C ASN A 24 -2.68 19.13 0.43
N LYS A 25 -3.97 19.01 0.76
CA LYS A 25 -4.71 17.78 0.47
C LYS A 25 -4.81 17.59 -1.04
N ARG A 26 -4.34 16.45 -1.53
CA ARG A 26 -4.46 16.09 -2.94
C ARG A 26 -5.94 16.09 -3.36
N MET A 27 -6.20 16.42 -4.62
CA MET A 27 -7.53 16.27 -5.23
C MET A 27 -7.44 15.22 -6.34
N SER A 28 -8.42 14.33 -6.41
CA SER A 28 -8.56 13.36 -7.49
C SER A 28 -9.89 13.57 -8.21
N SER A 29 -9.87 13.39 -9.54
CA SER A 29 -11.03 13.51 -10.43
C SER A 29 -11.88 12.24 -10.51
N GLN A 30 -11.35 11.11 -10.06
CA GLN A 30 -12.01 9.80 -10.11
C GLN A 30 -11.74 9.05 -8.82
N VAL A 31 -12.74 9.04 -7.94
CA VAL A 31 -12.69 8.36 -6.66
C VAL A 31 -13.84 7.36 -6.62
N HIS A 32 -13.54 6.10 -6.32
CA HIS A 32 -14.58 5.09 -6.13
C HIS A 32 -15.45 5.42 -4.91
N ASP A 33 -16.73 5.03 -4.96
CA ASP A 33 -17.75 5.44 -3.99
C ASP A 33 -17.42 5.04 -2.54
N THR A 34 -16.74 3.90 -2.35
CA THR A 34 -16.41 3.39 -1.02
C THR A 34 -14.90 3.24 -0.83
N ILE A 35 -14.44 3.36 0.42
CA ILE A 35 -13.04 3.12 0.79
C ILE A 35 -12.60 1.71 0.40
N GLU A 36 -13.48 0.70 0.57
CA GLU A 36 -13.16 -0.68 0.14
C GLU A 36 -12.90 -0.75 -1.37
N ASP A 37 -13.73 -0.09 -2.18
CA ASP A 37 -13.56 -0.07 -3.64
C ASP A 37 -12.28 0.70 -4.02
N GLN A 38 -11.98 1.82 -3.36
CA GLN A 38 -10.73 2.57 -3.57
C GLN A 38 -9.48 1.74 -3.27
N LEU A 39 -9.48 1.00 -2.16
CA LEU A 39 -8.35 0.13 -1.79
C LEU A 39 -8.21 -1.06 -2.74
N ASN A 40 -9.32 -1.63 -3.20
CA ASN A 40 -9.29 -2.70 -4.18
C ASN A 40 -8.77 -2.22 -5.54
N TRP A 41 -9.17 -1.03 -5.97
CA TRP A 41 -8.65 -0.40 -7.18
C TRP A 41 -7.15 -0.11 -7.04
N LEU A 42 -6.73 0.47 -5.91
CA LEU A 42 -5.32 0.76 -5.61
C LEU A 42 -4.46 -0.50 -5.77
N GLY A 43 -4.86 -1.61 -5.13
CA GLY A 43 -4.14 -2.88 -5.25
C GLY A 43 -4.14 -3.42 -6.68
N SER A 44 -5.26 -3.33 -7.39
CA SER A 44 -5.34 -3.78 -8.78
C SER A 44 -4.42 -2.99 -9.72
N ILE A 45 -4.31 -1.68 -9.52
CA ILE A 45 -3.44 -0.84 -10.34
C ILE A 45 -1.97 -1.11 -10.03
N LEU A 46 -1.60 -1.33 -8.76
CA LEU A 46 -0.23 -1.69 -8.40
C LEU A 46 0.18 -3.07 -8.92
N ASP A 47 -0.78 -3.98 -9.07
CA ASP A 47 -0.55 -5.29 -9.67
C ASP A 47 -0.37 -5.22 -11.20
N VAL A 48 -1.17 -4.39 -11.89
CA VAL A 48 -1.12 -4.25 -13.36
C VAL A 48 -0.05 -3.24 -13.82
N GLY A 49 0.31 -2.30 -12.95
CA GLY A 49 1.30 -1.25 -13.22
C GLY A 49 2.70 -1.81 -13.46
N ALA A 50 3.01 -3.00 -12.96
CA ALA A 50 4.27 -3.69 -13.27
C ALA A 50 4.42 -3.99 -14.78
N ASP A 51 3.31 -4.28 -15.45
CA ASP A 51 3.28 -4.65 -16.86
C ASP A 51 2.99 -3.44 -17.78
N THR A 52 2.54 -2.30 -17.22
CA THR A 52 2.11 -1.13 -18.00
C THR A 52 2.56 0.17 -17.35
N ASN A 53 3.23 1.04 -18.11
CA ASN A 53 3.59 2.37 -17.63
C ASN A 53 2.33 3.12 -17.14
N LEU A 54 2.25 3.34 -15.83
CA LEU A 54 1.14 4.05 -15.20
C LEU A 54 1.02 5.46 -15.78
N THR A 55 -0.20 5.83 -16.18
CA THR A 55 -0.50 7.19 -16.63
C THR A 55 -0.37 8.19 -15.49
N GLN A 56 -0.11 9.46 -15.81
CA GLN A 56 -0.02 10.53 -14.82
C GLN A 56 -1.28 10.61 -13.93
N ALA A 57 -2.47 10.47 -14.52
CA ALA A 57 -3.73 10.47 -13.79
C ALA A 57 -3.84 9.28 -12.82
N GLN A 58 -3.35 8.09 -13.21
CA GLN A 58 -3.32 6.94 -12.30
C GLN A 58 -2.38 7.17 -11.13
N LYS A 59 -1.19 7.74 -11.36
CA LYS A 59 -0.23 8.08 -10.28
C LYS A 59 -0.81 9.09 -9.30
N GLU A 60 -1.53 10.10 -9.80
CA GLU A 60 -2.23 11.08 -8.96
C GLU A 60 -3.33 10.44 -8.11
N ASN A 61 -4.10 9.51 -8.69
CA ASN A 61 -5.14 8.77 -7.96
C ASN A 61 -4.56 7.80 -6.92
N ILE A 62 -3.48 7.09 -7.25
CA ILE A 62 -2.74 6.23 -6.30
C ILE A 62 -2.31 7.06 -5.11
N ALA A 63 -1.64 8.19 -5.37
CA ALA A 63 -1.14 9.06 -4.31
C ALA A 63 -2.28 9.63 -3.47
N TYR A 64 -3.38 10.09 -4.08
CA TYR A 64 -4.55 10.58 -3.36
C TYR A 64 -5.18 9.53 -2.45
N ILE A 65 -5.45 8.33 -2.96
CA ILE A 65 -6.12 7.26 -2.20
C ILE A 65 -5.23 6.80 -1.04
N ALA A 66 -3.95 6.55 -1.31
CA ALA A 66 -3.02 6.09 -0.29
C ALA A 66 -2.74 7.18 0.76
N GLU A 67 -2.55 8.43 0.35
CA GLU A 67 -2.42 9.57 1.26
C GLU A 67 -3.65 9.69 2.17
N SER A 68 -4.85 9.74 1.58
CA SER A 68 -6.09 9.87 2.34
C SER A 68 -6.26 8.72 3.32
N PHE A 69 -6.00 7.48 2.88
CA PHE A 69 -6.09 6.31 3.74
C PHE A 69 -5.11 6.37 4.91
N VAL A 70 -3.85 6.75 4.66
CA VAL A 70 -2.83 6.86 5.72
C VAL A 70 -3.18 7.99 6.69
N LEU A 71 -3.56 9.17 6.19
CA LEU A 71 -3.91 10.29 7.05
C LEU A 71 -5.10 9.97 7.96
N ASP A 72 -6.10 9.24 7.46
CA ASP A 72 -7.30 8.89 8.22
C ASP A 72 -7.08 7.73 9.22
N ASN A 73 -6.08 6.86 8.99
CA ASN A 73 -5.91 5.62 9.75
C ASN A 73 -4.60 5.50 10.54
N LEU A 74 -3.64 6.40 10.33
CA LEU A 74 -2.40 6.39 11.10
C LEU A 74 -2.66 6.80 12.54
N LYS A 75 -2.55 5.85 13.46
CA LYS A 75 -2.78 6.07 14.90
C LYS A 75 -1.54 6.53 15.66
N SER A 76 -0.36 6.34 15.07
CA SER A 76 0.93 6.76 15.63
C SER A 76 1.32 8.14 15.13
N ASP A 77 2.26 8.78 15.82
CA ASP A 77 2.83 10.03 15.33
C ASP A 77 3.45 9.85 13.95
N PHE A 78 3.21 10.82 13.06
CA PHE A 78 3.85 10.89 11.76
C PHE A 78 5.36 11.02 11.96
N LYS A 79 6.12 10.14 11.31
CA LYS A 79 7.54 10.33 11.08
C LYS A 79 7.77 10.68 9.60
N SER A 80 9.01 11.02 9.27
CA SER A 80 9.41 11.46 7.94
C SER A 80 9.13 10.44 6.81
N TYR A 81 8.96 9.15 7.13
CA TYR A 81 8.69 8.09 6.16
C TYR A 81 7.57 7.14 6.65
N VAL A 82 6.65 6.77 5.76
CA VAL A 82 5.59 5.80 5.99
C VAL A 82 5.53 4.82 4.82
N LEU A 83 5.38 3.53 5.12
CA LEU A 83 5.17 2.46 4.14
C LEU A 83 3.76 1.89 4.28
N LEU A 84 3.01 1.88 3.19
CA LEU A 84 1.70 1.26 3.06
C LEU A 84 1.82 -0.03 2.25
N LEU A 85 1.50 -1.18 2.86
CA LEU A 85 1.41 -2.45 2.15
C LEU A 85 0.01 -2.63 1.60
N VAL A 86 -0.10 -3.08 0.34
CA VAL A 86 -1.35 -3.41 -0.33
C VAL A 86 -1.29 -4.87 -0.78
N LEU A 87 -2.01 -5.74 -0.07
CA LEU A 87 -1.79 -7.19 -0.09
C LEU A 87 -3.00 -7.93 -0.63
N ARG A 88 -2.77 -8.94 -1.46
CA ARG A 88 -3.83 -9.78 -2.02
C ARG A 88 -4.46 -10.64 -0.94
N GLU A 89 -5.77 -10.51 -0.79
CA GLU A 89 -6.54 -11.31 0.16
C GLU A 89 -6.86 -12.69 -0.40
N LYS A 90 -6.66 -13.71 0.44
CA LYS A 90 -7.15 -15.05 0.18
C LYS A 90 -8.63 -15.13 0.51
N TRP A 91 -9.44 -15.45 -0.51
CA TRP A 91 -10.87 -15.65 -0.32
C TRP A 91 -11.19 -16.90 0.49
N PRO A 92 -12.01 -16.80 1.55
CA PRO A 92 -12.48 -17.96 2.30
C PRO A 92 -13.28 -18.93 1.42
N VAL A 93 -13.11 -20.23 1.70
CA VAL A 93 -13.91 -21.28 1.05
C VAL A 93 -15.39 -21.05 1.37
N GLY A 94 -16.26 -21.17 0.37
CA GLY A 94 -17.69 -20.89 0.50
C GLY A 94 -18.09 -19.41 0.41
N GLN A 95 -17.14 -18.47 0.34
CA GLN A 95 -17.45 -17.03 0.22
C GLN A 95 -16.97 -16.40 -1.08
N LYS A 96 -16.37 -17.18 -2.00
CA LYS A 96 -15.78 -16.68 -3.26
C LYS A 96 -16.68 -15.72 -4.04
N SER A 97 -17.98 -16.00 -4.14
CA SER A 97 -18.93 -15.15 -4.88
C SER A 97 -19.01 -13.73 -4.31
N LYS A 98 -19.02 -13.58 -2.98
CA LYS A 98 -19.08 -12.27 -2.32
C LYS A 98 -17.82 -11.45 -2.59
N PHE A 99 -16.65 -12.09 -2.48
CA PHE A 99 -15.38 -11.41 -2.72
C PHE A 99 -15.18 -11.08 -4.20
N LYS A 100 -15.61 -11.98 -5.09
CA LYS A 100 -15.61 -11.73 -6.54
C LYS A 100 -16.48 -10.52 -6.90
N ILE A 101 -17.69 -10.42 -6.37
CA ILE A 101 -18.56 -9.25 -6.61
C ILE A 101 -17.85 -7.94 -6.21
N ARG A 102 -17.08 -7.94 -5.11
CA ARG A 102 -16.32 -6.75 -4.68
C ARG A 102 -15.16 -6.43 -5.63
N ALA A 103 -14.41 -7.44 -6.05
CA ALA A 103 -13.30 -7.26 -6.97
C ALA A 103 -13.78 -6.78 -8.36
N ASP A 104 -14.85 -7.41 -8.88
CA ASP A 104 -15.44 -7.11 -10.19
C ASP A 104 -15.94 -5.65 -10.31
N LYS A 105 -16.40 -5.03 -9.20
CA LYS A 105 -16.84 -3.62 -9.19
C LYS A 105 -15.78 -2.63 -9.69
N VAL A 106 -14.52 -2.94 -9.43
CA VAL A 106 -13.38 -2.09 -9.81
C VAL A 106 -12.49 -2.75 -10.86
N GLY A 107 -12.96 -3.85 -11.46
CA GLY A 107 -12.21 -4.60 -12.46
C GLY A 107 -10.99 -5.34 -11.92
N ALA A 108 -10.94 -5.61 -10.62
CA ALA A 108 -9.81 -6.27 -9.98
C ALA A 108 -9.90 -7.81 -10.05
N ASN A 109 -8.74 -8.47 -10.12
CA ASN A 109 -8.65 -9.94 -10.05
C ASN A 109 -8.71 -10.49 -8.62
N HIS A 110 -8.40 -9.65 -7.63
CA HIS A 110 -8.35 -9.98 -6.21
C HIS A 110 -9.06 -8.91 -5.40
N THR A 111 -9.36 -9.24 -4.14
CA THR A 111 -9.60 -8.21 -3.12
C THR A 111 -8.29 -7.93 -2.41
N TYR A 112 -8.14 -6.72 -1.89
CA TYR A 112 -6.89 -6.25 -1.30
C TYR A 112 -7.13 -5.77 0.12
N ILE A 113 -6.13 -6.00 0.96
CA ILE A 113 -6.08 -5.53 2.34
C ILE A 113 -4.86 -4.64 2.47
N THR A 114 -5.04 -3.49 3.09
CA THR A 114 -3.95 -2.59 3.40
C THR A 114 -3.41 -2.79 4.81
N HIS A 115 -2.12 -2.53 4.97
CA HIS A 115 -1.45 -2.50 6.27
C HIS A 115 -0.45 -1.36 6.31
N ILE A 116 -0.63 -0.43 7.24
CA ILE A 116 0.32 0.67 7.45
C ILE A 116 1.45 0.15 8.34
N CYS A 117 2.67 0.17 7.83
CA CYS A 117 3.86 -0.17 8.59
C CYS A 117 4.19 0.91 9.61
N GLU A 118 4.98 0.54 10.62
CA GLU A 118 5.46 1.51 11.61
C GLU A 118 6.26 2.64 10.92
N PRO A 119 5.88 3.92 11.13
CA PRO A 119 6.60 5.04 10.53
C PRO A 119 8.08 5.06 10.92
N GLN A 120 8.93 5.43 9.97
CA GLN A 120 10.39 5.51 10.14
C GLN A 120 10.87 6.94 10.09
N LEU A 121 11.94 7.20 10.84
CA LEU A 121 12.64 8.48 10.75
C LEU A 121 13.66 8.40 9.63
N ILE A 122 13.60 9.35 8.71
CA ILE A 122 14.57 9.53 7.64
C ILE A 122 15.07 10.98 7.65
N GLY A 123 16.33 11.18 7.23
CA GLY A 123 16.95 12.49 7.15
C GLY A 123 16.28 13.40 6.11
N PRO A 124 16.56 14.71 6.13
CA PRO A 124 16.11 15.62 5.09
C PRO A 124 16.77 15.27 3.75
N SER A 125 16.01 15.34 2.65
CA SER A 125 16.48 15.03 1.28
C SER A 125 17.13 13.65 1.16
N PRO A 126 16.41 12.56 1.48
CA PRO A 126 16.97 11.22 1.44
C PRO A 126 17.33 10.79 0.02
N ASP A 127 18.42 10.05 -0.11
CA ASP A 127 18.75 9.36 -1.35
C ASP A 127 18.00 8.02 -1.46
N GLU A 128 18.17 7.33 -2.59
CA GLU A 128 17.54 6.02 -2.84
C GLU A 128 17.95 4.96 -1.79
N LYS A 129 19.17 5.04 -1.25
CA LYS A 129 19.66 4.08 -0.25
C LYS A 129 18.99 4.32 1.10
N ASP A 130 18.81 5.57 1.47
CA ASP A 130 18.09 5.94 2.70
C ASP A 130 16.64 5.49 2.62
N LEU A 131 15.97 5.67 1.47
CA LEU A 131 14.60 5.19 1.25
C LEU A 131 14.51 3.68 1.38
N LYS A 132 15.41 2.94 0.72
CA LYS A 132 15.45 1.48 0.80
C LYS A 132 15.69 0.98 2.21
N LYS A 133 16.58 1.63 2.96
CA LYS A 133 16.83 1.29 4.37
C LYS A 133 15.60 1.53 5.24
N ALA A 134 14.85 2.61 5.00
CA ALA A 134 13.61 2.90 5.72
C ALA A 134 12.50 1.91 5.36
N GLU A 135 12.41 1.51 4.09
CA GLU A 135 11.52 0.44 3.62
C GLU A 135 11.83 -0.90 4.32
N ASP A 136 13.09 -1.34 4.28
CA ASP A 136 13.54 -2.59 4.90
C ASP A 136 13.27 -2.58 6.42
N SER A 137 13.53 -1.47 7.09
CA SER A 137 13.27 -1.30 8.52
C SER A 137 11.76 -1.35 8.83
N SER A 138 10.94 -0.71 7.99
CA SER A 138 9.49 -0.76 8.07
C SER A 138 8.98 -2.19 7.91
N LEU A 139 9.42 -2.91 6.89
CA LEU A 139 9.02 -4.30 6.63
C LEU A 139 9.47 -5.25 7.75
N ALA A 140 10.71 -5.11 8.22
CA ALA A 140 11.25 -5.92 9.30
C ALA A 140 10.43 -5.78 10.60
N SER A 141 10.00 -4.55 10.94
CA SER A 141 9.13 -4.29 12.10
C SER A 141 7.80 -5.06 12.02
N GLN A 142 7.29 -5.30 10.80
CA GLN A 142 6.00 -5.96 10.57
C GLN A 142 6.11 -7.49 10.42
N LEU A 143 7.30 -8.07 10.53
CA LEU A 143 7.51 -9.51 10.31
C LEU A 143 6.61 -10.38 11.19
N SER A 144 6.41 -10.01 12.45
CA SER A 144 5.51 -10.71 13.39
C SER A 144 4.06 -10.68 12.92
N PHE A 145 3.59 -9.53 12.44
CA PHE A 145 2.24 -9.38 11.90
C PHE A 145 2.05 -10.21 10.63
N LEU A 146 3.01 -10.15 9.70
CA LEU A 146 2.97 -10.90 8.44
C LEU A 146 3.01 -12.40 8.68
N LYS A 147 3.85 -12.90 9.61
CA LYS A 147 3.90 -14.32 10.00
C LYS A 147 2.56 -14.80 10.57
N LYS A 148 1.93 -14.03 11.45
CA LYS A 148 0.61 -14.37 12.03
C LYS A 148 -0.50 -14.40 10.98
N ASN A 149 -0.46 -13.50 10.00
CA ASN A 149 -1.50 -13.34 8.97
C ASN A 149 -1.16 -14.03 7.64
N LYS A 150 -0.10 -14.86 7.58
CA LYS A 150 0.38 -15.53 6.35
C LYS A 150 -0.72 -16.23 5.54
N LYS A 151 -1.72 -16.83 6.20
CA LYS A 151 -2.84 -17.51 5.52
C LYS A 151 -3.83 -16.55 4.84
N ARG A 152 -3.96 -15.33 5.37
CA ARG A 152 -4.84 -14.27 4.86
C ARG A 152 -4.25 -13.66 3.59
N PHE A 153 -2.93 -13.59 3.50
CA PHE A 153 -2.19 -13.06 2.35
C PHE A 153 -1.65 -14.16 1.43
N ALA A 154 -2.34 -15.31 1.35
CA ALA A 154 -1.82 -16.47 0.63
C ALA A 154 -1.64 -16.26 -0.88
N ASN A 155 -2.26 -15.21 -1.42
CA ASN A 155 -2.16 -14.83 -2.84
C ASN A 155 -1.05 -13.78 -3.08
N SER A 156 -0.37 -13.33 -2.03
CA SER A 156 0.78 -12.42 -2.10
C SER A 156 2.09 -13.19 -1.97
N SER A 157 2.69 -13.49 -3.13
CA SER A 157 4.00 -14.13 -3.25
C SER A 157 5.15 -13.31 -2.66
N ALA A 158 5.17 -11.99 -2.81
CA ALA A 158 6.23 -11.11 -2.30
C ALA A 158 6.38 -11.23 -0.77
N ILE A 159 5.26 -11.27 -0.04
CA ILE A 159 5.28 -11.53 1.41
C ILE A 159 5.81 -12.92 1.74
N HIS A 160 5.40 -13.93 0.97
CA HIS A 160 5.85 -15.29 1.23
C HIS A 160 7.35 -15.45 1.04
N GLU A 161 7.90 -14.79 0.02
CA GLU A 161 9.34 -14.69 -0.19
C GLU A 161 10.02 -13.95 0.95
N PHE A 162 9.52 -12.77 1.33
CA PHE A 162 10.07 -12.00 2.45
C PHE A 162 10.09 -12.80 3.77
N ILE A 163 8.97 -13.44 4.12
CA ILE A 163 8.88 -14.31 5.31
C ILE A 163 9.87 -15.48 5.23
N ARG A 164 10.09 -16.05 4.03
CA ARG A 164 11.01 -17.17 3.82
C ARG A 164 12.46 -16.74 4.01
N GLN A 165 12.84 -15.57 3.52
CA GLN A 165 14.20 -15.01 3.67
C GLN A 165 14.51 -14.63 5.13
N HIS A 166 13.49 -14.32 5.93
CA HIS A 166 13.59 -13.93 7.35
C HIS A 166 13.04 -15.02 8.30
N ARG A 167 13.17 -16.29 7.91
CA ARG A 167 12.77 -17.44 8.70
C ARG A 167 13.94 -17.95 9.53
#